data_AF-A0A495VDA1-F1
#
_entry.id   AF-A0A495VDA1-F1
#
_cell.length_a   1.000
_cell.length_b   1.000
_cell.length_c   1.000
_cell.angle_alpha   90.00
_cell.angle_beta   90.00
_cell.angle_gamma   90.00
#
_symmetry.space_group_name_H-M   'P 1'
#
loop_
_entity.id
_entity.type
_entity.pdbx_description
1 polymer ?
#
loop_
_entity_poly.entity_id
_entity_poly.type
_entity_poly.pdbx_seq_one_letter_code
_entity_poly.pdbx_strand_id
1 'polypeptide(L)' 'MRCPFAAPFKIQSGGLIGLQRLLGESDADGRLSDIADLTIRASAHFGGADRIPYAAMVDDMTAFKLERRAGRRR' A
#
# COMPACT_ATOMS: atom_id res chain seq x y z
N MET A 1 18.22 -5.18 -15.96
CA MET A 1 16.92 -5.63 -16.52
C MET A 1 15.81 -4.92 -15.75
N ARG A 2 15.11 -3.96 -16.36
CA ARG A 2 13.95 -3.29 -15.74
C ARG A 2 12.76 -4.25 -15.89
N CYS A 3 12.29 -4.83 -14.78
CA CYS A 3 11.05 -5.63 -14.83
C CYS A 3 9.89 -4.68 -15.18
N PRO A 4 9.14 -4.92 -16.27
CA PRO A 4 8.09 -3.99 -16.74
C PRO A 4 6.95 -3.82 -15.72
N PHE A 5 6.76 -4.80 -14.84
CA PHE A 5 5.73 -4.79 -13.79
C PHE A 5 6.17 -4.12 -12.47
N ALA A 6 7.42 -3.67 -12.36
CA ALA A 6 7.94 -3.13 -11.11
C ALA A 6 7.26 -1.82 -10.71
N ALA A 7 6.92 -0.94 -11.66
CA ALA A 7 6.27 0.33 -11.34
C ALA A 7 4.80 0.16 -10.90
N PRO A 8 3.93 -0.58 -11.63
CA PRO A 8 2.56 -0.84 -11.19
C PRO A 8 2.47 -1.52 -9.83
N PHE A 9 3.36 -2.48 -9.56
CA PHE A 9 3.38 -3.18 -8.28
C PHE A 9 3.74 -2.22 -7.13
N LYS A 10 4.75 -1.35 -7.32
CA LYS A 10 5.12 -0.35 -6.32
C LYS A 10 3.96 0.60 -5.99
N ILE A 11 3.24 1.06 -7.01
CA ILE A 11 2.09 1.95 -6.84
C ILE A 11 0.99 1.24 -6.04
N GLN A 12 0.65 0.00 -6.39
CA GLN A 12 -0.37 -0.76 -5.68
C GLN A 12 0.03 -1.02 -4.22
N SER A 13 1.25 -1.49 -3.97
CA SER A 13 1.73 -1.76 -2.61
C SER A 13 1.83 -0.49 -1.76
N GLY A 14 2.38 0.60 -2.32
CA GLY A 14 2.45 1.88 -1.62
C GLY A 14 1.08 2.47 -1.34
N GLY A 15 0.12 2.34 -2.27
CA GLY A 15 -1.26 2.78 -2.07
C GLY A 15 -1.96 2.04 -0.92
N LEU A 16 -1.74 0.73 -0.78
CA LEU A 16 -2.32 -0.04 0.32
C LEU A 16 -1.72 0.35 1.69
N ILE A 17 -0.42 0.67 1.73
CA ILE A 17 0.22 1.19 2.95
C ILE A 17 -0.31 2.58 3.30
N GLY A 18 -0.47 3.46 2.30
CA GLY A 18 -1.09 4.76 2.49
C GLY A 18 -2.53 4.65 3.02
N LEU A 19 -3.26 3.63 2.58
CA LEU A 19 -4.63 3.39 3.03
C LEU A 19 -4.68 2.99 4.51
N GLN A 20 -3.77 2.14 4.98
CA GLN A 20 -3.63 1.84 6.41
C GLN A 20 -3.32 3.11 7.23
N ARG A 21 -2.38 3.94 6.75
CA ARG A 21 -2.02 5.18 7.43
C ARG A 21 -3.20 6.16 7.53
N LEU A 22 -4.01 6.25 6.48
CA LEU A 22 -5.21 7.08 6.49
C LEU A 22 -6.25 6.62 7.52
N LEU A 23 -6.28 5.33 7.83
CA LEU A 23 -7.11 4.77 8.91
C LEU A 23 -6.48 4.95 10.30
N GLY A 24 -5.30 5.57 10.38
CA GLY A 24 -4.53 5.67 11.63
C GLY A 24 -3.91 4.35 12.06
N GLU A 25 -3.89 3.34 11.19
CA GLU A 25 -3.25 2.06 11.44
C GLU A 25 -1.76 2.19 11.12
N SER A 26 -0.92 1.97 12.13
CA SER A 26 0.52 1.93 11.95
C SER A 26 0.98 0.52 12.27
N ASP A 27 1.19 -0.29 11.22
CA ASP A 27 1.96 -1.51 11.39
C ASP A 27 3.44 -1.16 11.26
N ALA A 28 4.20 -1.38 12.33
CA ALA A 28 5.63 -1.05 12.38
C ALA A 28 6.44 -1.79 11.29
N ASP A 29 5.92 -2.93 10.82
CA ASP A 29 6.51 -3.75 9.77
C ASP A 29 5.89 -3.50 8.37
N GLY A 30 4.89 -2.60 8.27
CA GLY A 30 4.21 -2.27 7.02
C GLY A 30 3.53 -3.47 6.35
N ARG A 31 3.13 -4.48 7.13
CA ARG A 31 2.63 -5.75 6.62
C ARG A 31 1.11 -5.73 6.54
N LEU A 32 0.63 -5.96 5.33
CA LEU A 32 -0.80 -6.10 5.04
C LEU A 32 -1.18 -7.58 5.19
N SER A 33 -1.96 -7.91 6.22
CA SER A 33 -2.44 -9.28 6.45
C SER A 33 -3.71 -9.60 5.65
N ASP A 34 -4.59 -8.62 5.47
CA ASP A 34 -5.86 -8.77 4.75
C ASP A 34 -6.23 -7.48 3.97
N ILE A 35 -6.13 -7.55 2.64
CA ILE A 35 -6.44 -6.43 1.75
C ILE A 35 -7.96 -6.22 1.62
N ALA A 36 -8.75 -7.30 1.67
CA ALA A 36 -10.20 -7.22 1.54
C ALA A 36 -10.79 -6.51 2.75
N ASP A 37 -10.41 -6.94 3.95
CA ASP A 37 -10.82 -6.31 5.20
C ASP A 37 -10.37 -4.84 5.27
N LEU A 38 -9.13 -4.53 4.89
CA LEU A 38 -8.65 -3.15 4.81
C LEU A 38 -9.53 -2.27 3.90
N THR A 39 -9.90 -2.78 2.73
CA THR A 39 -10.70 -2.03 1.75
C THR A 39 -12.14 -1.82 2.26
N ILE A 40 -12.71 -2.83 2.92
CA ILE A 40 -14.03 -2.74 3.56
C ILE A 40 -14.01 -1.70 4.68
N ARG A 41 -13.02 -1.76 5.58
CA ARG A 41 -12.87 -0.82 6.69
C ARG A 41 -12.64 0.61 6.20
N ALA A 42 -11.81 0.79 5.18
CA ALA A 42 -11.63 2.10 4.54
C ALA A 42 -12.93 2.65 3.96
N SER A 43 -13.64 1.83 3.19
CA SER A 43 -14.92 2.23 2.59
C SER A 43 -15.94 2.60 3.67
N ALA A 44 -16.01 1.85 4.77
CA ALA A 44 -16.88 2.16 5.90
C ALA A 44 -16.47 3.46 6.61
N HIS A 45 -15.18 3.69 6.81
CA HIS A 45 -14.64 4.88 7.50
C HIS A 45 -14.90 6.18 6.73
N PHE A 46 -14.67 6.17 5.41
CA PHE A 46 -14.85 7.36 4.56
C PHE A 46 -16.27 7.50 3.98
N GLY A 47 -17.15 6.52 4.22
CA GLY A 47 -18.53 6.55 3.75
C GLY A 47 -18.69 6.25 2.26
N GLY A 48 -17.85 5.38 1.71
CA GLY A 48 -17.81 4.97 0.31
C GLY A 48 -16.38 4.95 -0.24
N ALA A 49 -16.11 4.06 -1.20
CA ALA A 49 -14.81 3.97 -1.86
C ALA A 49 -14.46 5.25 -2.64
N ASP A 50 -15.45 5.88 -3.28
CA ASP A 50 -15.34 7.14 -4.01
C ASP A 50 -14.99 8.34 -3.12
N ARG A 51 -15.17 8.22 -1.80
CA ARG A 51 -14.90 9.26 -0.81
C ARG A 51 -13.54 9.10 -0.12
N ILE A 52 -12.80 8.03 -0.42
CA ILE A 52 -11.44 7.82 0.09
C ILE A 52 -10.54 8.93 -0.47
N PRO A 53 -9.72 9.61 0.36
CA PRO A 53 -8.86 10.70 -0.09
C PRO A 53 -7.60 10.16 -0.81
N TYR A 54 -7.80 9.56 -1.99
CA TYR A 54 -6.72 8.90 -2.76
C TYR A 54 -5.51 9.80 -3.03
N ALA A 55 -5.73 11.10 -3.20
CA ALA A 55 -4.66 12.07 -3.41
C ALA A 55 -3.65 12.14 -2.23
N ALA A 56 -4.10 11.86 -1.01
CA ALA A 56 -3.24 11.87 0.18
C ALA A 56 -2.26 10.67 0.22
N MET A 57 -2.48 9.64 -0.61
CA MET A 57 -1.64 8.44 -0.67
C MET A 57 -0.59 8.48 -1.79
N VAL A 58 -0.54 9.54 -2.59
CA VAL A 58 0.39 9.65 -3.73
C VAL A 58 1.85 9.55 -3.27
N ASP A 59 2.17 10.14 -2.13
CA ASP A 59 3.52 10.06 -1.56
C ASP A 59 3.86 8.62 -1.15
N ASP A 60 2.93 7.87 -0.58
CA ASP A 60 3.14 6.46 -0.23
C ASP A 60 3.35 5.58 -1.48
N MET A 61 2.54 5.80 -2.53
CA MET A 61 2.64 5.10 -3.82
C MET A 61 4.01 5.31 -4.49
N THR A 62 4.56 6.53 -4.39
CA THR A 62 5.82 6.91 -5.05
C THR A 62 7.05 6.60 -4.21
N ALA A 63 6.94 6.72 -2.88
CA ALA A 63 8.02 6.44 -1.94
C ALA A 63 8.25 4.94 -1.68
N PHE A 64 7.26 4.08 -1.97
CA PHE A 64 7.38 2.64 -1.75
C PHE A 64 8.61 2.07 -2.46
N LYS A 65 9.42 1.28 -1.75
CA LYS A 65 10.60 0.61 -2.28
C LYS A 65 10.39 -0.89 -2.19
N LEU A 66 10.59 -1.57 -3.31
CA LEU A 66 10.67 -3.03 -3.31
C LEU A 66 11.96 -3.41 -2.59
N GLU A 67 11.84 -4.15 -1.49
CA GLU A 67 12.95 -4.87 -0.90
C GLU A 67 13.61 -5.70 -2.01
N ARG A 68 14.86 -5.37 -2.35
CA ARG A 68 15.64 -6.25 -3.22
C ARG A 68 15.76 -7.55 -2.48
N ARG A 69 15.33 -8.64 -3.10
CA ARG A 69 15.56 -10.00 -2.60
C ARG A 69 17.07 -10.18 -2.42
N ALA A 70 17.58 -9.88 -1.22
CA ALA A 70 18.95 -10.16 -0.85
C ALA A 70 19.08 -11.67 -1.00
N GLY A 71 19.97 -12.09 -1.90
CA GLY A 71 20.08 -13.47 -2.33
C GLY A 71 20.17 -14.38 -1.10
N ARG A 72 19.13 -15.20 -0.89
CA ARG A 72 19.21 -16.39 -0.06
C ARG A 72 20.07 -17.39 -0.84
N ARG A 73 21.38 -17.12 -0.87
CA ARG A 73 22.44 -18.09 -1.12
C ARG A 73 23.02 -18.41 0.26
N ARG A 74 22.42 -19.42 0.89
CA ARG A 74 23.09 -20.28 1.85
C ARG A 74 23.04 -21.68 1.27
#